data_AF-A0A1T1BSV1-F1
#
_entry.id   AF-A0A1T1BSV1-F1
#
_cell.length_a   1.000
_cell.length_b   1.000
_cell.length_c   1.000
_cell.angle_alpha   90.00
_cell.angle_beta   90.00
_cell.angle_gamma   90.00
#
_symmetry.space_group_name_H-M   'P 1'
#
loop_
_entity.id
_entity.type
_entity.pdbx_description
1 polymer ?
#
loop_
_entity_poly.entity_id
_entity_poly.type
_entity_poly.pdbx_seq_one_letter_code
_entity_poly.pdbx_strand_id
1 'polypeptide(L)'
;MRKLLYISLTTAAVFLSSCSKDDFADAYANPSTVETTTVPKQFAGFMKINFEDVIPSYWNYYTVLKSTSLSYTQAHGFMNSSGRYVSGAAPVNRWDRFYKFMAQYRELEKVMASLPAAMQTENRIYTITSTIYLYDHTQKMIDNYGDIPFSQAGKISLTGGNYGAALAKYDNQTELYTLMLDQLKAFSTELNSITLSAGVATEFKNQDLINKGDLVSWKNYCNSLRLKILNRVSAVPAFTTRANTEMAEIIAEGQIVDENSENIAFRVYTQDGDLDTSGFINALEDDLNNLAPKPMIDHMNANNDPREPWLFEKGSRVVNNVIIVAPTYEGLDPTLASGAQTQLITDGKIAVYNRSVLSRNKWLPGTLINAPEVNLILAEYYSRNGNGATAKTYFEKAIRQSVEYYVRLGDKADVLTWKPTVEPTTLEVDAYIAAINFAGATTPAAQLELIAFQKYIHYNIMQADESWAEQRRLKLPALTFREDETSSVRKTPPTRWTYPTSESVYNPDNYNAVKANDNLSTKIFWDIK
;
A
#
# COMPACT_ATOMS: atom_id res chain seq x y z
N MET A 1 -79.70 -5.74 -17.37
CA MET A 1 -79.50 -6.23 -18.76
C MET A 1 -78.09 -6.81 -18.88
N ARG A 2 -77.98 -7.99 -19.50
CA ARG A 2 -76.81 -8.63 -20.16
C ARG A 2 -75.35 -8.40 -19.66
N LYS A 3 -74.78 -9.50 -19.16
CA LYS A 3 -73.43 -10.11 -19.35
C LYS A 3 -72.20 -9.28 -19.85
N LEU A 4 -71.09 -9.53 -19.12
CA LEU A 4 -69.66 -9.70 -19.51
C LEU A 4 -68.79 -8.46 -19.82
N LEU A 5 -67.72 -8.26 -19.03
CA LEU A 5 -66.32 -8.64 -19.38
C LEU A 5 -65.34 -8.37 -18.23
N TYR A 6 -64.44 -9.33 -18.02
CA TYR A 6 -63.32 -9.34 -17.08
C TYR A 6 -62.22 -8.34 -17.50
N ILE A 7 -61.51 -7.74 -16.54
CA ILE A 7 -60.04 -7.59 -16.50
C ILE A 7 -59.63 -7.37 -15.03
N SER A 8 -58.52 -8.01 -14.70
CA SER A 8 -57.98 -8.46 -13.42
C SER A 8 -57.41 -7.38 -12.48
N LEU A 9 -57.75 -7.51 -11.18
CA LEU A 9 -56.90 -7.16 -10.02
C LEU A 9 -55.50 -7.78 -10.19
N THR A 10 -54.39 -7.25 -9.68
CA THR A 10 -53.97 -7.30 -8.26
C THR A 10 -52.67 -6.46 -8.15
N THR A 11 -52.67 -5.35 -7.41
CA THR A 11 -52.25 -5.19 -6.00
C THR A 11 -50.73 -5.24 -5.78
N ALA A 12 -50.19 -4.06 -5.48
CA ALA A 12 -48.89 -3.84 -4.87
C ALA A 12 -48.90 -4.28 -3.39
N ALA A 13 -47.91 -5.08 -3.00
CA ALA A 13 -47.45 -5.23 -1.62
C ALA A 13 -46.01 -5.78 -1.67
N VAL A 14 -45.03 -4.87 -1.71
CA VAL A 14 -43.61 -5.22 -1.51
C VAL A 14 -43.41 -5.36 -0.01
N PHE A 15 -43.33 -6.61 0.47
CA PHE A 15 -42.86 -6.94 1.81
C PHE A 15 -41.38 -7.29 1.76
N LEU A 16 -40.63 -6.68 2.69
CA LEU A 16 -39.27 -7.00 3.07
C LEU A 16 -39.19 -8.45 3.58
N SER A 17 -38.30 -9.27 3.02
CA SER A 17 -37.85 -10.51 3.65
C SER A 17 -36.33 -10.46 3.84
N SER A 18 -35.91 -10.37 5.11
CA SER A 18 -34.54 -10.60 5.54
C SER A 18 -34.16 -12.06 5.25
N CYS A 19 -33.05 -12.30 4.56
CA CYS A 19 -32.54 -13.66 4.32
C CYS A 19 -32.30 -14.36 5.66
N SER A 20 -33.00 -15.47 5.85
CA SER A 20 -32.90 -16.31 7.05
C SER A 20 -31.85 -17.38 6.85
N LYS A 21 -31.32 -17.89 7.96
CA LYS A 21 -30.25 -18.89 8.07
C LYS A 21 -30.51 -20.19 7.28
N ASP A 22 -31.74 -20.44 6.85
CA ASP A 22 -32.16 -21.63 6.12
C ASP A 22 -31.70 -21.62 4.65
N ASP A 23 -31.41 -20.45 4.06
CA ASP A 23 -30.83 -20.34 2.70
C ASP A 23 -29.40 -20.93 2.61
N PHE A 24 -28.71 -21.10 3.75
CA PHE A 24 -27.36 -21.64 3.81
C PHE A 24 -27.31 -23.18 3.91
N ALA A 25 -28.38 -23.82 4.38
CA ALA A 25 -28.40 -25.28 4.54
C ALA A 25 -28.60 -25.99 3.19
N ASP A 26 -29.42 -25.41 2.31
CA ASP A 26 -29.69 -25.96 0.98
C ASP A 26 -28.54 -25.71 -0.02
N ALA A 27 -27.71 -24.68 0.22
CA ALA A 27 -26.52 -24.38 -0.58
C ALA A 27 -25.41 -25.46 -0.50
N TYR A 28 -25.44 -26.32 0.52
CA TYR A 28 -24.49 -27.43 0.67
C TYR A 28 -24.96 -28.74 0.03
N ALA A 29 -26.23 -28.85 -0.37
CA ALA A 29 -26.79 -30.11 -0.87
C ALA A 29 -26.53 -30.37 -2.37
N ASN A 30 -26.12 -29.36 -3.16
CA ASN A 30 -25.91 -29.55 -4.59
C ASN A 30 -24.82 -28.61 -5.19
N PRO A 31 -23.56 -29.05 -5.31
CA PRO A 31 -22.46 -28.23 -5.84
C PRO A 31 -22.65 -27.76 -7.29
N SER A 32 -23.61 -28.32 -8.03
CA SER A 32 -23.85 -28.01 -9.45
C SER A 32 -24.88 -26.89 -9.71
N THR A 33 -25.41 -26.23 -8.67
CA THR A 33 -26.28 -25.04 -8.83
C THR A 33 -25.57 -23.72 -8.56
N VAL A 34 -24.24 -23.73 -8.40
CA VAL A 34 -23.46 -22.49 -8.46
C VAL A 34 -23.67 -21.90 -9.86
N GLU A 35 -24.23 -20.68 -9.95
CA GLU A 35 -24.21 -19.91 -11.19
C GLU A 35 -22.81 -20.00 -11.80
N THR A 36 -22.69 -20.40 -13.07
CA THR A 36 -21.39 -20.50 -13.74
C THR A 36 -20.61 -19.19 -13.55
N THR A 37 -19.47 -19.27 -12.85
CA THR A 37 -18.58 -18.12 -12.66
C THR A 37 -17.92 -17.73 -13.99
N THR A 38 -17.61 -16.45 -14.16
CA THR A 38 -17.02 -15.90 -15.39
C THR A 38 -15.69 -15.22 -15.08
N VAL A 39 -14.82 -15.05 -16.08
CA VAL A 39 -13.54 -14.31 -15.92
C VAL A 39 -13.76 -12.92 -15.31
N PRO A 40 -14.72 -12.09 -15.77
CA PRO A 40 -14.96 -10.78 -15.17
C PRO A 40 -15.42 -10.85 -13.71
N LYS A 41 -16.29 -11.81 -13.34
CA LYS A 41 -16.72 -12.01 -11.95
C LYS A 41 -15.54 -12.42 -11.05
N GLN A 42 -14.68 -13.34 -11.51
CA GLN A 42 -13.48 -13.75 -10.77
C GLN A 42 -12.49 -12.59 -10.60
N PHE A 43 -12.36 -11.74 -11.61
CA PHE A 43 -11.49 -10.56 -11.59
C PHE A 43 -11.94 -9.54 -10.54
N ALA A 44 -13.23 -9.20 -10.50
CA ALA A 44 -13.75 -8.30 -9.46
C ALA A 44 -13.61 -8.90 -8.05
N GLY A 45 -13.87 -10.20 -7.91
CA GLY A 45 -13.64 -10.93 -6.65
C GLY A 45 -12.18 -10.89 -6.20
N PHE A 46 -11.25 -11.06 -7.14
CA PHE A 46 -9.80 -10.95 -6.91
C PHE A 46 -9.37 -9.55 -6.46
N MET A 47 -9.91 -8.48 -7.07
CA MET A 47 -9.63 -7.12 -6.61
C MET A 47 -10.19 -6.87 -5.20
N LYS A 48 -11.43 -7.32 -4.96
CA LYS A 48 -12.13 -7.10 -3.69
C LYS A 48 -11.47 -7.81 -2.53
N ILE A 49 -11.00 -9.05 -2.68
CA ILE A 49 -10.48 -9.83 -1.54
C ILE A 49 -9.24 -9.21 -0.87
N ASN A 50 -8.51 -8.35 -1.57
CA ASN A 50 -7.29 -7.69 -1.08
C ASN A 50 -7.53 -6.27 -0.55
N PHE A 51 -8.79 -5.84 -0.39
CA PHE A 51 -9.10 -4.45 -0.08
C PHE A 51 -8.50 -3.97 1.25
N GLU A 52 -8.46 -4.81 2.30
CA GLU A 52 -7.92 -4.43 3.62
C GLU A 52 -6.44 -4.03 3.56
N ASP A 53 -5.70 -4.61 2.61
CA ASP A 53 -4.27 -4.39 2.40
C ASP A 53 -3.98 -3.19 1.49
N VAL A 54 -5.02 -2.48 1.03
CA VAL A 54 -4.93 -1.31 0.13
C VAL A 54 -5.69 -0.12 0.68
N ILE A 55 -6.98 -0.27 0.99
CA ILE A 55 -7.79 0.76 1.61
C ILE A 55 -7.42 0.87 3.09
N PRO A 56 -7.25 2.08 3.65
CA PRO A 56 -7.04 2.27 5.08
C PRO A 56 -8.12 1.54 5.90
N SER A 57 -7.70 0.54 6.67
CA SER A 57 -8.59 -0.39 7.37
C SER A 57 -8.06 -0.69 8.77
N TYR A 58 -8.94 -1.17 9.66
CA TYR A 58 -8.58 -1.35 11.06
C TYR A 58 -7.45 -2.37 11.24
N TRP A 59 -7.68 -3.60 10.76
CA TRP A 59 -6.77 -4.72 11.04
C TRP A 59 -5.42 -4.53 10.38
N ASN A 60 -5.37 -4.01 9.16
CA ASN A 60 -4.10 -3.75 8.51
C ASN A 60 -3.32 -2.65 9.24
N TYR A 61 -3.93 -1.52 9.55
CA TYR A 61 -3.22 -0.45 10.25
C TYR A 61 -2.80 -0.85 11.68
N TYR A 62 -3.77 -1.25 12.52
CA TYR A 62 -3.55 -1.48 13.95
C TYR A 62 -2.63 -2.68 14.22
N THR A 63 -2.88 -3.82 13.55
CA THR A 63 -2.14 -5.05 13.85
C THR A 63 -0.89 -5.26 13.01
N VAL A 64 -0.83 -4.68 11.81
CA VAL A 64 0.29 -4.86 10.89
C VAL A 64 1.15 -3.61 10.83
N LEU A 65 0.67 -2.52 10.26
CA LEU A 65 1.50 -1.36 9.92
C LEU A 65 2.05 -0.66 11.16
N LYS A 66 1.21 -0.40 12.16
CA LYS A 66 1.58 0.29 13.40
C LYS A 66 2.62 -0.49 14.21
N SER A 67 2.39 -1.78 14.41
CA SER A 67 3.28 -2.67 15.18
C SER A 67 4.60 -2.97 14.45
N THR A 68 4.67 -2.73 13.14
CA THR A 68 5.85 -3.03 12.32
C THR A 68 6.36 -1.81 11.56
N SER A 69 6.07 -1.70 10.25
CA SER A 69 6.64 -0.74 9.31
C SER A 69 6.67 0.69 9.85
N LEU A 70 5.62 1.16 10.53
CA LEU A 70 5.55 2.51 11.10
C LEU A 70 6.42 2.68 12.34
N SER A 71 6.52 1.67 13.21
CA SER A 71 7.43 1.69 14.35
C SER A 71 8.90 1.59 13.88
N TYR A 72 9.15 0.78 12.85
CA TYR A 72 10.49 0.51 12.32
C TYR A 72 11.06 1.66 11.51
N THR A 73 10.21 2.55 11.00
CA THR A 73 10.59 3.78 10.30
C THR A 73 10.40 5.02 11.13
N GLN A 74 9.88 4.90 12.36
CA GLN A 74 9.43 6.04 13.15
C GLN A 74 8.46 6.94 12.37
N ALA A 75 7.70 6.42 11.41
CA ALA A 75 6.68 7.17 10.67
C ALA A 75 5.43 7.45 11.50
N HIS A 76 5.41 7.08 12.77
CA HIS A 76 4.49 7.59 13.79
C HIS A 76 5.23 7.65 15.13
N GLY A 77 4.74 8.45 16.06
CA GLY A 77 5.19 8.44 17.45
C GLY A 77 4.68 7.18 18.14
N PHE A 78 5.55 6.49 18.88
CA PHE A 78 5.17 5.32 19.67
C PHE A 78 5.81 5.35 21.07
N MET A 79 5.08 4.78 22.03
CA MET A 79 5.54 4.65 23.40
C MET A 79 6.63 3.59 23.53
N ASN A 80 7.63 3.89 24.36
CA ASN A 80 8.71 2.98 24.67
C ASN A 80 8.24 1.88 25.63
N SER A 81 8.08 0.66 25.12
CA SER A 81 7.62 -0.52 25.88
C SER A 81 8.43 -1.78 25.53
N SER A 82 8.34 -2.82 26.36
CA SER A 82 8.98 -4.11 26.09
C SER A 82 8.39 -4.77 24.84
N GLY A 83 9.25 -5.24 23.94
CA GLY A 83 8.86 -5.93 22.71
C GLY A 83 8.49 -5.00 21.55
N ARG A 84 8.82 -3.69 21.60
CA ARG A 84 8.38 -2.71 20.59
C ARG A 84 8.87 -2.98 19.16
N TYR A 85 9.90 -3.81 19.01
CA TYR A 85 10.46 -4.22 17.71
C TYR A 85 10.12 -5.67 17.33
N VAL A 86 9.21 -6.30 18.07
CA VAL A 86 8.72 -7.64 17.77
C VAL A 86 7.47 -7.51 16.91
N SER A 87 7.43 -8.20 15.77
CA SER A 87 6.35 -8.08 14.79
C SER A 87 4.99 -8.64 15.25
N GLY A 88 4.96 -9.44 16.31
CA GLY A 88 3.71 -9.97 16.88
C GLY A 88 2.87 -10.74 15.84
N ALA A 89 1.57 -10.44 15.78
CA ALA A 89 0.63 -11.06 14.83
C ALA A 89 0.74 -10.51 13.40
N ALA A 90 1.50 -9.44 13.17
CA ALA A 90 1.60 -8.79 11.86
C ALA A 90 1.99 -9.75 10.73
N PRO A 91 3.02 -10.62 10.90
CA PRO A 91 3.42 -11.52 9.83
C PRO A 91 2.32 -12.55 9.52
N VAL A 92 1.65 -13.08 10.54
CA VAL A 92 0.57 -14.05 10.34
C VAL A 92 -0.59 -13.42 9.56
N ASN A 93 -1.05 -12.24 9.99
CA ASN A 93 -2.18 -11.57 9.37
C ASN A 93 -1.92 -11.21 7.90
N ARG A 94 -0.72 -10.68 7.59
CA ARG A 94 -0.36 -10.34 6.21
C ARG A 94 -0.18 -11.59 5.34
N TRP A 95 0.42 -12.65 5.88
CA TRP A 95 0.58 -13.93 5.18
C TRP A 95 -0.77 -14.53 4.81
N ASP A 96 -1.68 -14.64 5.78
CA ASP A 96 -3.00 -15.24 5.57
C ASP A 96 -3.84 -14.47 4.54
N ARG A 97 -3.81 -13.14 4.57
CA ARG A 97 -4.51 -12.32 3.57
C ARG A 97 -3.90 -12.48 2.17
N PHE A 98 -2.57 -12.46 2.05
CA PHE A 98 -1.92 -12.65 0.76
C PHE A 98 -2.21 -14.02 0.14
N TYR A 99 -2.25 -15.10 0.93
CA TYR A 99 -2.55 -16.43 0.37
C TYR A 99 -4.02 -16.66 0.05
N LYS A 100 -4.95 -15.94 0.69
CA LYS A 100 -6.35 -15.85 0.22
C LYS A 100 -6.44 -15.11 -1.12
N PHE A 101 -5.72 -14.00 -1.25
CA PHE A 101 -5.60 -13.24 -2.50
C PHE A 101 -4.99 -14.09 -3.63
N MET A 102 -3.92 -14.83 -3.34
CA MET A 102 -3.29 -15.79 -4.26
C MET A 102 -4.26 -16.89 -4.68
N ALA A 103 -4.99 -17.50 -3.75
CA ALA A 103 -5.97 -18.54 -4.08
C ALA A 103 -7.08 -18.03 -5.01
N GLN A 104 -7.58 -16.82 -4.78
CA GLN A 104 -8.56 -16.18 -5.65
C GLN A 104 -7.99 -15.88 -7.05
N TYR A 105 -6.71 -15.50 -7.14
CA TYR A 105 -6.02 -15.38 -8.44
C TYR A 105 -5.93 -16.73 -9.17
N ARG A 106 -5.65 -17.82 -8.46
CA ARG A 106 -5.62 -19.18 -9.06
C ARG A 106 -7.00 -19.61 -9.57
N GLU A 107 -8.10 -19.17 -8.94
CA GLU A 107 -9.45 -19.38 -9.50
C GLU A 107 -9.67 -18.59 -10.80
N LEU A 108 -9.19 -17.35 -10.89
CA LEU A 108 -9.22 -16.58 -12.14
C LEU A 108 -8.45 -17.30 -13.26
N GLU A 109 -7.24 -17.78 -12.98
CA GLU A 109 -6.44 -18.56 -13.93
C GLU A 109 -7.16 -19.85 -14.35
N LYS A 110 -7.76 -20.57 -13.40
CA LYS A 110 -8.52 -21.80 -13.65
C LYS A 110 -9.71 -21.55 -14.59
N VAL A 111 -10.48 -20.50 -14.33
CA VAL A 111 -11.63 -20.13 -15.17
C VAL A 111 -11.16 -19.68 -16.55
N MET A 112 -10.12 -18.86 -16.64
CA MET A 112 -9.51 -18.47 -17.91
C MET A 112 -9.06 -19.69 -18.73
N ALA A 113 -8.33 -20.62 -18.10
CA ALA A 113 -7.82 -21.82 -18.75
C ALA A 113 -8.93 -22.77 -19.24
N SER A 114 -10.13 -22.71 -18.64
CA SER A 114 -11.28 -23.51 -19.07
C SER A 114 -11.97 -22.98 -20.33
N LEU A 115 -11.67 -21.74 -20.76
CA LEU A 115 -12.28 -21.13 -21.94
C LEU A 115 -11.62 -21.63 -23.24
N PRO A 116 -12.36 -21.64 -24.38
CA PRO A 116 -11.75 -21.80 -25.69
C PRO A 116 -10.69 -20.72 -25.98
N ALA A 117 -9.67 -21.05 -26.77
CA ALA A 117 -8.53 -20.15 -27.04
C ALA A 117 -8.95 -18.74 -27.53
N ALA A 118 -9.97 -18.65 -28.39
CA ALA A 118 -10.50 -17.36 -28.84
C ALA A 118 -11.03 -16.49 -27.69
N MET A 119 -11.72 -17.11 -26.72
CA MET A 119 -12.25 -16.43 -25.54
C MET A 119 -11.16 -16.10 -24.52
N GLN A 120 -10.08 -16.90 -24.46
CA GLN A 120 -8.90 -16.54 -23.67
C GLN A 120 -8.23 -15.27 -24.20
N THR A 121 -8.07 -15.18 -25.52
CA THR A 121 -7.58 -13.96 -26.19
C THR A 121 -8.51 -12.79 -25.96
N GLU A 122 -9.82 -12.98 -26.08
CA GLU A 122 -10.80 -11.91 -25.87
C GLU A 122 -10.77 -11.36 -24.43
N ASN A 123 -10.57 -12.24 -23.44
CA ASN A 123 -10.53 -11.87 -22.02
C ASN A 123 -9.12 -11.60 -21.49
N ARG A 124 -8.11 -11.53 -22.38
CA ARG A 124 -6.69 -11.41 -22.00
C ARG A 124 -6.40 -10.23 -21.09
N ILE A 125 -7.14 -9.12 -21.23
CA ILE A 125 -6.99 -7.93 -20.38
C ILE A 125 -7.16 -8.23 -18.88
N TYR A 126 -8.04 -9.15 -18.51
CA TYR A 126 -8.26 -9.52 -17.12
C TYR A 126 -7.04 -10.23 -16.53
N THR A 127 -6.35 -11.08 -17.30
CA THR A 127 -5.09 -11.70 -16.87
C THR A 127 -3.99 -10.66 -16.71
N ILE A 128 -3.82 -9.76 -17.69
CA ILE A 128 -2.77 -8.73 -17.63
C ILE A 128 -2.93 -7.87 -16.36
N THR A 129 -4.11 -7.31 -16.17
CA THR A 129 -4.38 -6.32 -15.11
C THR A 129 -4.44 -6.94 -13.72
N SER A 130 -4.97 -8.17 -13.60
CA SER A 130 -4.88 -8.92 -12.33
C SER A 130 -3.44 -9.27 -11.97
N THR A 131 -2.60 -9.63 -12.95
CA THR A 131 -1.20 -9.98 -12.69
C THR A 131 -0.36 -8.75 -12.31
N ILE A 132 -0.60 -7.59 -12.94
CA ILE A 132 0.02 -6.32 -12.51
C ILE A 132 -0.31 -6.03 -11.05
N TYR A 133 -1.59 -6.14 -10.67
CA TYR A 133 -2.02 -5.92 -9.29
C TYR A 133 -1.47 -6.97 -8.32
N LEU A 134 -1.39 -8.24 -8.73
CA LEU A 134 -0.75 -9.30 -7.95
C LEU A 134 0.72 -8.98 -7.67
N TYR A 135 1.46 -8.51 -8.66
CA TYR A 135 2.88 -8.21 -8.54
C TYR A 135 3.20 -7.02 -7.64
N ASP A 136 2.33 -6.02 -7.58
CA ASP A 136 2.45 -4.93 -6.60
C ASP A 136 2.40 -5.46 -5.15
N HIS A 137 1.55 -6.44 -4.87
CA HIS A 137 1.48 -7.06 -3.53
C HIS A 137 2.52 -8.15 -3.31
N THR A 138 2.92 -8.84 -4.37
CA THR A 138 3.99 -9.85 -4.32
C THR A 138 5.33 -9.22 -3.98
N GLN A 139 5.64 -8.05 -4.55
CA GLN A 139 6.83 -7.28 -4.14
C GLN A 139 6.80 -6.95 -2.65
N LYS A 140 5.66 -6.49 -2.10
CA LYS A 140 5.54 -6.22 -0.65
C LYS A 140 5.76 -7.48 0.20
N MET A 141 5.29 -8.64 -0.27
CA MET A 141 5.57 -9.92 0.41
C MET A 141 7.05 -10.26 0.38
N ILE A 142 7.72 -10.14 -0.76
CA ILE A 142 9.16 -10.40 -0.84
C ILE A 142 9.93 -9.40 0.04
N ASP A 143 9.54 -8.13 0.04
CA ASP A 143 10.16 -7.09 0.86
C ASP A 143 10.02 -7.36 2.36
N ASN A 144 8.99 -8.09 2.78
CA ASN A 144 8.78 -8.41 4.19
C ASN A 144 9.37 -9.77 4.58
N TYR A 145 9.31 -10.79 3.71
CA TYR A 145 9.64 -12.17 4.04
C TYR A 145 10.82 -12.77 3.25
N GLY A 146 11.29 -12.13 2.19
CA GLY A 146 12.27 -12.71 1.28
C GLY A 146 11.66 -13.79 0.39
N ASP A 147 12.22 -15.00 0.41
CA ASP A 147 11.67 -16.13 -0.36
C ASP A 147 10.23 -16.43 0.10
N ILE A 148 9.32 -16.69 -0.84
CA ILE A 148 7.90 -16.95 -0.53
C ILE A 148 7.34 -18.04 -1.45
N PRO A 149 6.37 -18.86 -1.00
CA PRO A 149 5.59 -19.68 -1.91
C PRO A 149 4.81 -18.82 -2.90
N PHE A 150 5.02 -19.00 -4.21
CA PHE A 150 4.35 -18.18 -5.22
C PHE A 150 3.82 -19.01 -6.39
N SER A 151 4.71 -19.61 -7.18
CA SER A 151 4.44 -20.34 -8.41
C SER A 151 3.52 -21.56 -8.22
N GLN A 152 3.54 -22.17 -7.03
CA GLN A 152 2.73 -23.34 -6.67
C GLN A 152 1.64 -23.02 -5.64
N ALA A 153 1.65 -21.81 -5.06
CA ALA A 153 0.74 -21.45 -3.98
C ALA A 153 -0.69 -21.15 -4.46
N GLY A 154 -1.66 -21.37 -3.58
CA GLY A 154 -3.08 -21.11 -3.82
C GLY A 154 -3.78 -22.15 -4.70
N LYS A 155 -3.14 -23.29 -5.00
CA LYS A 155 -3.65 -24.28 -5.99
C LYS A 155 -4.52 -25.39 -5.41
N ILE A 156 -4.99 -25.28 -4.18
CA ILE A 156 -5.76 -26.35 -3.51
C ILE A 156 -6.99 -26.80 -4.33
N SER A 157 -7.72 -25.85 -4.91
CA SER A 157 -8.88 -26.07 -5.78
C SER A 157 -8.54 -26.71 -7.13
N LEU A 158 -7.29 -26.57 -7.59
CA LEU A 158 -6.75 -27.19 -8.81
C LEU A 158 -6.29 -28.63 -8.56
N THR A 159 -6.10 -29.01 -7.29
CA THR A 159 -5.71 -30.38 -6.87
C THR A 159 -6.90 -31.24 -6.41
N GLY A 160 -8.14 -30.76 -6.60
CA GLY A 160 -9.33 -31.45 -6.09
C GLY A 160 -9.42 -31.48 -4.56
N GLY A 161 -8.81 -30.52 -3.87
CA GLY A 161 -8.76 -30.47 -2.41
C GLY A 161 -7.67 -31.32 -1.77
N ASN A 162 -6.75 -31.89 -2.55
CA ASN A 162 -5.63 -32.66 -2.01
C ASN A 162 -4.57 -31.74 -1.39
N TYR A 163 -4.60 -31.63 -0.06
CA TYR A 163 -3.68 -30.78 0.70
C TYR A 163 -2.20 -31.11 0.43
N GLY A 164 -1.83 -32.41 0.43
CA GLY A 164 -0.45 -32.83 0.20
C GLY A 164 0.09 -32.47 -1.19
N ALA A 165 -0.79 -32.44 -2.20
CA ALA A 165 -0.44 -32.01 -3.55
C ALA A 165 -0.43 -30.47 -3.73
N ALA A 166 -0.93 -29.72 -2.75
CA ALA A 166 -1.00 -28.26 -2.77
C ALA A 166 0.08 -27.58 -1.91
N LEU A 167 0.97 -28.36 -1.28
CA LEU A 167 2.11 -27.84 -0.53
C LEU A 167 3.09 -27.14 -1.47
N ALA A 168 3.18 -25.82 -1.34
CA ALA A 168 3.97 -24.99 -2.23
C ALA A 168 5.38 -24.78 -1.69
N LYS A 169 6.38 -24.99 -2.55
CA LYS A 169 7.76 -24.61 -2.26
C LYS A 169 7.91 -23.09 -2.18
N TYR A 170 8.95 -22.64 -1.49
CA TYR A 170 9.37 -21.24 -1.49
C TYR A 170 10.12 -20.95 -2.80
N ASP A 171 9.66 -19.96 -3.55
CA ASP A 171 10.37 -19.48 -4.72
C ASP A 171 11.38 -18.41 -4.31
N ASN A 172 12.52 -18.39 -5.00
CA ASN A 172 13.62 -17.49 -4.68
C ASN A 172 13.25 -16.03 -4.97
N GLN A 173 13.47 -15.14 -4.00
CA GLN A 173 13.15 -13.72 -4.11
C GLN A 173 13.80 -13.01 -5.32
N THR A 174 15.04 -13.34 -5.65
CA THR A 174 15.78 -12.74 -6.77
C THR A 174 15.20 -13.19 -8.12
N GLU A 175 14.89 -14.48 -8.24
CA GLU A 175 14.26 -15.06 -9.43
C GLU A 175 12.83 -14.53 -9.62
N LEU A 176 12.06 -14.40 -8.54
CA LEU A 176 10.73 -13.80 -8.59
C LEU A 176 10.78 -12.33 -9.03
N TYR A 177 11.74 -11.53 -8.56
CA TYR A 177 11.93 -10.16 -9.06
C TYR A 177 12.21 -10.13 -10.55
N THR A 178 13.07 -11.04 -11.04
CA THR A 178 13.38 -11.17 -12.46
C THR A 178 12.12 -11.51 -13.26
N LEU A 179 11.36 -12.50 -12.81
CA LEU A 179 10.09 -12.93 -13.43
C LEU A 179 9.08 -11.78 -13.50
N MET A 180 8.88 -11.06 -12.39
CA MET A 180 7.95 -9.93 -12.33
C MET A 180 8.35 -8.85 -13.33
N LEU A 181 9.62 -8.46 -13.38
CA LEU A 181 10.11 -7.44 -14.30
C LEU A 181 9.96 -7.86 -15.77
N ASP A 182 10.26 -9.11 -16.10
CA ASP A 182 10.11 -9.65 -17.46
C ASP A 182 8.64 -9.61 -17.91
N GLN A 183 7.73 -10.10 -17.05
CA GLN A 183 6.32 -10.13 -17.37
C GLN A 183 5.68 -8.75 -17.41
N LEU A 184 6.01 -7.85 -16.48
CA LEU A 184 5.53 -6.47 -16.52
C LEU A 184 6.02 -5.75 -17.79
N LYS A 185 7.25 -5.99 -18.24
CA LYS A 185 7.75 -5.45 -19.52
C LYS A 185 6.93 -5.98 -20.71
N ALA A 186 6.65 -7.28 -20.73
CA ALA A 186 5.81 -7.89 -21.75
C ALA A 186 4.38 -7.33 -21.73
N PHE A 187 3.77 -7.18 -20.56
CA PHE A 187 2.43 -6.60 -20.41
C PHE A 187 2.37 -5.15 -20.83
N SER A 188 3.35 -4.32 -20.46
CA SER A 188 3.43 -2.93 -20.94
C SER A 188 3.46 -2.85 -22.47
N THR A 189 4.20 -3.77 -23.11
CA THR A 189 4.24 -3.90 -24.57
C THR A 189 2.90 -4.37 -25.14
N GLU A 190 2.25 -5.37 -24.53
CA GLU A 190 0.97 -5.90 -24.96
C GLU A 190 -0.15 -4.84 -24.86
N LEU A 191 -0.16 -4.06 -23.77
CA LEU A 191 -1.09 -2.96 -23.52
C LEU A 191 -1.05 -1.86 -24.60
N ASN A 192 0.06 -1.72 -25.36
CA ASN A 192 0.11 -0.79 -26.50
C ASN A 192 -0.80 -1.17 -27.66
N SER A 193 -1.12 -2.45 -27.79
CA SER A 193 -1.75 -3.01 -28.99
C SER A 193 -3.03 -3.78 -28.70
N ILE A 194 -3.32 -4.06 -27.43
CA ILE A 194 -4.53 -4.76 -27.04
C ILE A 194 -5.77 -3.98 -27.46
N THR A 195 -6.71 -4.66 -28.12
CA THR A 195 -8.00 -4.10 -28.53
C THR A 195 -9.10 -4.93 -27.90
N LEU A 196 -10.04 -4.29 -27.22
CA LEU A 196 -11.16 -4.96 -26.57
C LEU A 196 -12.38 -4.97 -27.47
N SER A 197 -13.12 -6.08 -27.51
CA SER A 197 -14.47 -6.11 -28.09
C SER A 197 -15.39 -5.18 -27.28
N ALA A 198 -16.47 -4.68 -27.90
CA ALA A 198 -17.39 -3.78 -27.20
C ALA A 198 -18.00 -4.40 -25.93
N GLY A 199 -18.25 -5.71 -25.95
CA GLY A 199 -18.73 -6.47 -24.79
C GLY A 199 -17.69 -6.52 -23.68
N VAL A 200 -16.45 -6.93 -24.00
CA VAL A 200 -15.37 -6.98 -23.01
C VAL A 200 -15.04 -5.58 -22.47
N ALA A 201 -15.01 -4.55 -23.30
CA ALA A 201 -14.74 -3.18 -22.85
C ALA A 201 -15.77 -2.69 -21.84
N THR A 202 -17.05 -2.96 -22.09
CA THR A 202 -18.15 -2.57 -21.19
C THR A 202 -18.04 -3.31 -19.86
N GLU A 203 -17.85 -4.63 -19.91
CA GLU A 203 -17.77 -5.45 -18.70
C GLU A 203 -16.50 -5.13 -17.89
N PHE A 204 -15.36 -4.94 -18.56
CA PHE A 204 -14.09 -4.60 -17.92
C PHE A 204 -14.19 -3.27 -17.18
N LYS A 205 -14.81 -2.25 -17.79
CA LYS A 205 -15.10 -0.98 -17.13
C LYS A 205 -15.93 -1.12 -15.85
N ASN A 206 -16.90 -2.03 -15.84
CA ASN A 206 -17.78 -2.25 -14.69
C ASN A 206 -17.08 -3.04 -13.57
N GLN A 207 -16.27 -4.03 -13.93
CA GLN A 207 -15.61 -4.94 -12.99
C GLN A 207 -14.26 -4.42 -12.48
N ASP A 208 -13.63 -3.48 -13.18
CA ASP A 208 -12.39 -2.83 -12.75
C ASP A 208 -12.64 -1.81 -11.63
N LEU A 209 -12.18 -2.18 -10.44
CA LEU A 209 -12.33 -1.36 -9.23
C LEU A 209 -11.24 -0.29 -9.09
N ILE A 210 -10.16 -0.35 -9.89
CA ILE A 210 -8.98 0.52 -9.77
C ILE A 210 -9.00 1.62 -10.84
N ASN A 211 -9.01 1.24 -12.12
CA ASN A 211 -8.85 2.17 -13.25
C ASN A 211 -10.08 2.30 -14.15
N LYS A 212 -11.20 1.67 -13.76
CA LYS A 212 -12.49 1.78 -14.48
C LYS A 212 -12.38 1.46 -15.97
N GLY A 213 -11.56 0.47 -16.31
CA GLY A 213 -11.36 -0.01 -17.67
C GLY A 213 -10.38 0.83 -18.51
N ASP A 214 -9.75 1.85 -17.93
CA ASP A 214 -8.84 2.75 -18.65
C ASP A 214 -7.48 2.09 -18.89
N LEU A 215 -7.21 1.76 -20.16
CA LEU A 215 -6.00 1.03 -20.55
C LEU A 215 -4.72 1.87 -20.40
N VAL A 216 -4.82 3.20 -20.56
CA VAL A 216 -3.67 4.11 -20.37
C VAL A 216 -3.27 4.13 -18.90
N SER A 217 -4.22 4.23 -17.99
CA SER A 217 -4.01 4.18 -16.54
C SER A 217 -3.42 2.83 -16.10
N TRP A 218 -3.87 1.72 -16.68
CA TRP A 218 -3.26 0.41 -16.44
C TRP A 218 -1.82 0.32 -16.94
N LYS A 219 -1.52 0.93 -18.08
CA LYS A 219 -0.17 0.99 -18.60
C LYS A 219 0.73 1.87 -17.74
N ASN A 220 0.26 3.06 -17.36
CA ASN A 220 0.95 3.95 -16.44
C ASN A 220 1.23 3.24 -15.11
N TYR A 221 0.25 2.49 -14.57
CA TYR A 221 0.46 1.67 -13.38
C TYR A 221 1.54 0.60 -13.59
N CYS A 222 1.46 -0.16 -14.69
CA CYS A 222 2.43 -1.21 -15.01
C CYS A 222 3.87 -0.67 -15.09
N ASN A 223 4.07 0.43 -15.81
CA ASN A 223 5.38 1.06 -15.98
C ASN A 223 5.89 1.72 -14.71
N SER A 224 5.03 2.40 -13.94
CA SER A 224 5.42 2.97 -12.65
C SER A 224 5.76 1.90 -11.61
N LEU A 225 5.06 0.75 -11.62
CA LEU A 225 5.44 -0.41 -10.79
C LEU A 225 6.80 -0.97 -11.21
N ARG A 226 7.08 -1.06 -12.51
CA ARG A 226 8.43 -1.43 -12.99
C ARG A 226 9.49 -0.46 -12.50
N LEU A 227 9.25 0.86 -12.56
CA LEU A 227 10.18 1.86 -12.01
C LEU A 227 10.43 1.63 -10.52
N LYS A 228 9.37 1.35 -9.73
CA LYS A 228 9.48 1.04 -8.29
C LYS A 228 10.37 -0.18 -8.05
N ILE A 229 10.08 -1.30 -8.72
CA ILE A 229 10.81 -2.57 -8.57
C ILE A 229 12.27 -2.41 -9.03
N LEU A 230 12.52 -1.77 -10.18
CA LEU A 230 13.88 -1.52 -10.69
C LEU A 230 14.68 -0.61 -9.76
N ASN A 231 14.05 0.44 -9.19
CA ASN A 231 14.72 1.32 -8.25
C ASN A 231 15.05 0.59 -6.93
N ARG A 232 14.15 -0.28 -6.44
CA ARG A 232 14.34 -1.14 -5.25
C ARG A 232 15.61 -1.99 -5.38
N VAL A 233 15.88 -2.55 -6.56
CA VAL A 233 17.05 -3.42 -6.80
C VAL A 233 18.25 -2.73 -7.44
N SER A 234 18.19 -1.41 -7.68
CA SER A 234 19.20 -0.69 -8.49
C SER A 234 20.64 -0.80 -7.95
N ALA A 235 20.80 -0.96 -6.65
CA ALA A 235 22.11 -1.14 -6.01
C ALA A 235 22.62 -2.60 -6.06
N VAL A 236 21.75 -3.58 -6.31
CA VAL A 236 22.13 -4.99 -6.36
C VAL A 236 22.95 -5.23 -7.63
N PRO A 237 24.20 -5.75 -7.52
CA PRO A 237 25.09 -5.88 -8.69
C PRO A 237 24.48 -6.64 -9.87
N ALA A 238 23.69 -7.69 -9.60
CA ALA A 238 23.00 -8.48 -10.63
C ALA A 238 21.91 -7.69 -11.39
N PHE A 239 21.38 -6.61 -10.82
CA PHE A 239 20.31 -5.80 -11.39
C PHE A 239 20.74 -4.40 -11.83
N THR A 240 21.91 -3.89 -11.44
CA THR A 240 22.32 -2.50 -11.70
C THR A 240 22.22 -2.10 -13.18
N THR A 241 22.75 -2.93 -14.09
CA THR A 241 22.64 -2.66 -15.54
C THR A 241 21.19 -2.66 -16.00
N ARG A 242 20.42 -3.68 -15.62
CA ARG A 242 19.01 -3.82 -15.98
C ARG A 242 18.19 -2.63 -15.47
N ALA A 243 18.39 -2.23 -14.22
CA ALA A 243 17.75 -1.08 -13.61
C ALA A 243 18.01 0.20 -14.40
N ASN A 244 19.27 0.50 -14.74
CA ASN A 244 19.57 1.70 -15.51
C ASN A 244 18.98 1.65 -16.93
N THR A 245 19.12 0.54 -17.64
CA THR A 245 18.61 0.41 -19.01
C THR A 245 17.09 0.47 -19.07
N GLU A 246 16.39 -0.34 -18.30
CA GLU A 246 14.92 -0.41 -18.37
C GLU A 246 14.25 0.84 -17.78
N MET A 247 14.82 1.47 -16.75
CA MET A 247 14.29 2.75 -16.27
C MET A 247 14.43 3.83 -17.34
N ALA A 248 15.55 3.89 -18.06
CA ALA A 248 15.73 4.82 -19.17
C ALA A 248 14.70 4.59 -20.30
N GLU A 249 14.44 3.33 -20.65
CA GLU A 249 13.40 2.96 -21.63
C GLU A 249 12.01 3.44 -21.20
N ILE A 250 11.62 3.18 -19.94
CA ILE A 250 10.31 3.58 -19.40
C ILE A 250 10.18 5.11 -19.36
N ILE A 251 11.23 5.82 -18.94
CA ILE A 251 11.25 7.28 -18.88
C ILE A 251 11.10 7.88 -20.28
N ALA A 252 11.79 7.32 -21.27
CA ALA A 252 11.68 7.77 -22.67
C ALA A 252 10.29 7.50 -23.27
N GLU A 253 9.61 6.43 -22.84
CA GLU A 253 8.24 6.13 -23.26
C GLU A 253 7.21 7.12 -22.67
N GLY A 254 7.46 7.63 -21.46
CA GLY A 254 6.63 8.68 -20.84
C GLY A 254 5.23 8.23 -20.38
N GLN A 255 4.90 6.94 -20.49
CA GLN A 255 3.63 6.38 -20.02
C GLN A 255 3.79 5.83 -18.61
N ILE A 256 3.78 6.75 -17.66
CA ILE A 256 3.95 6.55 -16.22
C ILE A 256 2.94 7.44 -15.49
N VAL A 257 2.75 7.19 -14.19
CA VAL A 257 2.04 8.11 -13.30
C VAL A 257 2.95 9.31 -13.03
N ASP A 258 2.81 10.37 -13.83
CA ASP A 258 3.66 11.56 -13.77
C ASP A 258 2.96 12.75 -13.10
N GLU A 259 1.63 12.82 -13.14
CA GLU A 259 0.81 13.87 -12.53
C GLU A 259 -0.21 13.34 -11.51
N ASN A 260 -0.60 14.19 -10.54
CA ASN A 260 -1.54 13.80 -9.47
C ASN A 260 -2.91 13.32 -10.00
N SER A 261 -3.34 13.81 -11.16
CA SER A 261 -4.55 13.34 -11.84
C SER A 261 -4.48 11.89 -12.31
N GLU A 262 -3.26 11.35 -12.43
CA GLU A 262 -2.98 9.99 -12.91
C GLU A 262 -2.75 9.01 -11.74
N ASN A 263 -2.85 9.48 -10.49
CA ASN A 263 -2.67 8.65 -9.31
C ASN A 263 -3.56 7.40 -9.35
N ILE A 264 -2.94 6.25 -9.09
CA ILE A 264 -3.60 4.94 -9.13
C ILE A 264 -3.94 4.55 -7.70
N ALA A 265 -5.23 4.37 -7.46
CA ALA A 265 -5.74 4.05 -6.15
C ALA A 265 -7.06 3.29 -6.23
N PHE A 266 -7.31 2.49 -5.21
CA PHE A 266 -8.62 1.95 -4.94
C PHE A 266 -9.48 3.06 -4.30
N ARG A 267 -10.40 3.62 -5.08
CA ARG A 267 -11.22 4.77 -4.65
C ARG A 267 -12.49 4.30 -3.95
N VAL A 268 -12.81 4.94 -2.83
CA VAL A 268 -14.07 4.73 -2.10
C VAL A 268 -15.14 5.61 -2.74
N TYR A 269 -16.14 4.98 -3.35
CA TYR A 269 -17.24 5.67 -4.05
C TYR A 269 -18.56 5.70 -3.26
N THR A 270 -18.76 4.73 -2.36
CA THR A 270 -19.96 4.60 -1.53
C THR A 270 -19.55 4.15 -0.12
N GLN A 271 -20.38 4.45 0.89
CA GLN A 271 -20.13 4.10 2.30
C GLN A 271 -20.98 2.89 2.77
N ASP A 272 -21.76 2.29 1.86
CA ASP A 272 -22.77 1.27 2.19
C ASP A 272 -22.32 -0.17 1.83
N GLY A 273 -21.02 -0.39 1.62
CA GLY A 273 -20.48 -1.71 1.27
C GLY A 273 -19.10 -1.94 1.86
N ASP A 274 -18.61 -3.18 1.74
CA ASP A 274 -17.36 -3.64 2.36
C ASP A 274 -16.08 -2.84 1.99
N LEU A 275 -16.16 -1.97 0.98
CA LEU A 275 -15.06 -1.13 0.49
C LEU A 275 -15.11 0.25 1.14
N ASP A 276 -15.01 0.29 2.46
CA ASP A 276 -15.04 1.52 3.26
C ASP A 276 -13.76 1.72 4.10
N THR A 277 -13.68 2.87 4.78
CA THR A 277 -12.57 3.24 5.69
C THR A 277 -13.05 3.36 7.14
N SER A 278 -14.25 2.87 7.46
CA SER A 278 -14.93 3.11 8.74
C SER A 278 -14.12 2.62 9.94
N GLY A 279 -13.40 1.50 9.81
CA GLY A 279 -12.52 0.98 10.85
C GLY A 279 -11.20 1.74 11.02
N PHE A 280 -10.80 2.55 10.05
CA PHE A 280 -9.52 3.26 10.10
C PHE A 280 -9.47 4.32 11.22
N ILE A 281 -10.61 4.96 11.52
CA ILE A 281 -10.71 5.93 12.60
C ILE A 281 -10.25 5.35 13.94
N ASN A 282 -10.77 4.18 14.31
CA ASN A 282 -10.43 3.48 15.53
C ASN A 282 -8.98 3.03 15.51
N ALA A 283 -8.50 2.53 14.38
CA ALA A 283 -7.11 2.06 14.30
C ALA A 283 -6.08 3.18 14.51
N LEU A 284 -6.37 4.40 14.03
CA LEU A 284 -5.47 5.54 14.18
C LEU A 284 -5.69 6.28 15.52
N GLU A 285 -6.93 6.48 15.95
CA GLU A 285 -7.24 7.33 17.12
C GLU A 285 -7.23 6.57 18.45
N ASP A 286 -7.45 5.25 18.45
CA ASP A 286 -7.36 4.45 19.68
C ASP A 286 -5.88 4.21 20.06
N ASP A 287 -5.64 3.99 21.35
CA ASP A 287 -4.32 3.62 21.92
C ASP A 287 -3.14 4.52 21.52
N LEU A 288 -3.41 5.81 21.27
CA LEU A 288 -2.39 6.80 20.91
C LEU A 288 -1.62 6.43 19.62
N ASN A 289 -2.27 5.77 18.66
CA ASN A 289 -1.62 5.37 17.41
C ASN A 289 -1.42 6.54 16.41
N ASN A 290 -2.01 7.70 16.70
CA ASN A 290 -1.93 8.89 15.85
C ASN A 290 -0.81 9.86 16.24
N LEU A 291 0.06 9.56 17.20
CA LEU A 291 1.09 10.50 17.64
C LEU A 291 2.05 10.84 16.49
N ALA A 292 2.44 12.10 16.38
CA ALA A 292 3.39 12.56 15.38
C ALA A 292 4.82 12.13 15.76
N PRO A 293 5.65 11.71 14.79
CA PRO A 293 7.01 11.33 15.07
C PRO A 293 7.98 12.51 15.11
N LYS A 294 8.90 12.51 16.07
CA LYS A 294 9.90 13.58 16.23
C LYS A 294 10.73 13.87 14.96
N PRO A 295 11.35 12.89 14.28
CA PRO A 295 12.19 13.20 13.12
C PRO A 295 11.45 13.95 12.00
N MET A 296 10.18 13.61 11.77
CA MET A 296 9.37 14.27 10.75
C MET A 296 9.00 15.69 11.19
N ILE A 297 8.48 15.86 12.41
CA ILE A 297 8.08 17.16 12.94
C ILE A 297 9.27 18.12 13.04
N ASP A 298 10.43 17.66 13.49
CA ASP A 298 11.63 18.50 13.58
C ASP A 298 12.06 19.02 12.19
N HIS A 299 12.01 18.15 11.17
CA HIS A 299 12.34 18.55 9.78
C HIS A 299 11.31 19.53 9.21
N MET A 300 10.02 19.29 9.46
CA MET A 300 8.94 20.15 8.97
C MET A 300 9.01 21.54 9.60
N ASN A 301 9.21 21.62 10.92
CA ASN A 301 9.44 22.87 11.65
C ASN A 301 10.68 23.64 11.12
N ALA A 302 11.80 22.93 10.91
CA ALA A 302 13.05 23.56 10.48
C ALA A 302 12.96 24.19 9.08
N ASN A 303 12.05 23.72 8.23
CA ASN A 303 11.94 24.15 6.83
C ASN A 303 10.62 24.85 6.50
N ASN A 304 9.73 25.02 7.49
CA ASN A 304 8.35 25.53 7.29
C ASN A 304 7.58 24.71 6.24
N ASP A 305 7.55 23.38 6.39
CA ASP A 305 6.90 22.50 5.42
C ASP A 305 5.39 22.78 5.33
N PRO A 306 4.86 23.17 4.15
CA PRO A 306 3.44 23.52 3.98
C PRO A 306 2.49 22.33 4.18
N ARG A 307 3.00 21.10 4.24
CA ARG A 307 2.20 19.90 4.57
C ARG A 307 1.93 19.76 6.07
N GLU A 308 2.66 20.46 6.94
CA GLU A 308 2.58 20.28 8.39
C GLU A 308 1.15 20.39 8.94
N PRO A 309 0.36 21.46 8.68
CA PRO A 309 -1.01 21.55 9.19
C PRO A 309 -1.99 20.58 8.52
N TRP A 310 -1.66 20.05 7.34
CA TRP A 310 -2.49 19.07 6.62
C TRP A 310 -2.21 17.64 7.08
N LEU A 311 -0.98 17.35 7.47
CA LEU A 311 -0.58 16.04 8.00
C LEU A 311 -0.80 15.94 9.50
N PHE A 312 -0.67 17.04 10.25
CA PHE A 312 -0.67 17.04 11.70
C PHE A 312 -1.55 18.13 12.30
N GLU A 313 -2.06 17.85 13.49
CA GLU A 313 -2.62 18.80 14.44
C GLU A 313 -1.62 19.03 15.58
N LYS A 314 -1.59 20.25 16.12
CA LYS A 314 -0.85 20.50 17.36
C LYS A 314 -1.46 19.67 18.50
N GLY A 315 -0.62 19.27 19.45
CA GLY A 315 -1.08 18.61 20.66
C GLY A 315 -2.15 19.44 21.37
N SER A 316 -3.06 18.78 22.06
CA SER A 316 -4.04 19.46 22.89
C SER A 316 -4.45 18.61 24.09
N ARG A 317 -4.98 19.27 25.12
CA ARG A 317 -5.59 18.63 26.30
C ARG A 317 -6.83 19.38 26.75
N VAL A 318 -7.69 18.72 27.51
CA VAL A 318 -8.86 19.34 28.13
C VAL A 318 -8.59 19.63 29.60
N VAL A 319 -8.78 20.88 30.02
CA VAL A 319 -8.69 21.32 31.42
C VAL A 319 -9.94 22.09 31.75
N ASN A 320 -10.70 21.66 32.76
CA ASN A 320 -11.97 22.28 33.16
C ASN A 320 -12.93 22.52 31.98
N ASN A 321 -13.11 21.49 31.13
CA ASN A 321 -13.93 21.52 29.90
C ASN A 321 -13.46 22.53 28.83
N VAL A 322 -12.25 23.08 28.94
CA VAL A 322 -11.64 23.95 27.92
C VAL A 322 -10.52 23.20 27.20
N ILE A 323 -10.53 23.23 25.87
CA ILE A 323 -9.45 22.70 25.04
C ILE A 323 -8.28 23.68 25.07
N ILE A 324 -7.13 23.22 25.55
CA ILE A 324 -5.85 23.94 25.51
C ILE A 324 -5.02 23.30 24.41
N VAL A 325 -4.65 24.10 23.40
CA VAL A 325 -3.82 23.68 22.27
C VAL A 325 -2.37 24.09 22.52
N ALA A 326 -1.42 23.21 22.22
CA ALA A 326 0.00 23.49 22.29
C ALA A 326 0.38 24.63 21.32
N PRO A 327 1.38 25.47 21.66
CA PRO A 327 1.76 26.60 20.82
C PRO A 327 2.45 26.16 19.52
N THR A 328 3.13 25.01 19.53
CA THR A 328 3.99 24.48 18.45
C THR A 328 3.65 23.02 18.16
N TYR A 329 4.08 22.52 17.00
CA TYR A 329 4.09 21.09 16.72
C TYR A 329 5.29 20.44 17.41
N GLU A 330 5.04 19.39 18.20
CA GLU A 330 6.08 18.61 18.87
C GLU A 330 5.86 17.13 18.56
N GLY A 331 6.83 16.47 17.94
CA GLY A 331 6.77 15.03 17.71
C GLY A 331 7.29 14.24 18.92
N LEU A 332 6.77 13.02 19.11
CA LEU A 332 7.22 12.17 20.21
C LEU A 332 8.64 11.67 19.95
N ASP A 333 9.54 11.97 20.89
CA ASP A 333 10.93 11.50 20.85
C ASP A 333 11.03 10.03 21.30
N PRO A 334 11.45 9.10 20.43
CA PRO A 334 11.60 7.69 20.80
C PRO A 334 12.85 7.41 21.64
N THR A 335 13.75 8.39 21.84
CA THR A 335 14.94 8.23 22.69
C THR A 335 14.64 8.47 24.17
N LEU A 336 13.56 9.20 24.50
CA LEU A 336 13.16 9.51 25.88
C LEU A 336 12.73 8.29 26.68
N ALA A 337 12.89 8.35 28.01
CA ALA A 337 12.31 7.34 28.90
C ALA A 337 10.78 7.32 28.80
N SER A 338 10.16 6.16 28.96
CA SER A 338 8.70 5.98 28.81
C SER A 338 7.90 6.91 29.73
N GLY A 339 8.34 7.13 30.98
CA GLY A 339 7.69 8.08 31.88
C GLY A 339 7.70 9.53 31.38
N ALA A 340 8.78 9.96 30.73
CA ALA A 340 8.85 11.29 30.12
C ALA A 340 7.93 11.39 28.90
N GLN A 341 7.87 10.35 28.08
CA GLN A 341 6.91 10.27 26.96
C GLN A 341 5.46 10.36 27.45
N THR A 342 5.10 9.60 28.49
CA THR A 342 3.77 9.64 29.10
C THR A 342 3.41 11.04 29.59
N GLN A 343 4.35 11.76 30.22
CA GLN A 343 4.12 13.11 30.70
C GLN A 343 3.84 14.09 29.54
N LEU A 344 4.63 14.04 28.46
CA LEU A 344 4.43 14.91 27.29
C LEU A 344 3.05 14.69 26.64
N ILE A 345 2.62 13.43 26.54
CA ILE A 345 1.31 13.06 25.99
C ILE A 345 0.19 13.55 26.91
N THR A 346 0.31 13.31 28.22
CA THR A 346 -0.69 13.74 29.23
C THR A 346 -0.81 15.26 29.27
N ASP A 347 0.30 15.97 29.06
CA ASP A 347 0.33 17.43 28.98
C ASP A 347 -0.26 17.98 27.67
N GLY A 348 -0.65 17.12 26.72
CA GLY A 348 -1.20 17.52 25.44
C GLY A 348 -0.20 18.26 24.55
N LYS A 349 1.10 17.95 24.68
CA LYS A 349 2.15 18.61 23.90
C LYS A 349 2.38 17.98 22.54
N ILE A 350 2.27 16.66 22.48
CA ILE A 350 2.61 15.87 21.29
C ILE A 350 1.54 16.08 20.21
N ALA A 351 1.99 16.51 19.04
CA ALA A 351 1.18 16.61 17.83
C ALA A 351 0.63 15.24 17.44
N VAL A 352 -0.48 15.23 16.71
CA VAL A 352 -1.11 14.01 16.20
C VAL A 352 -1.38 14.14 14.72
N TYR A 353 -1.50 13.02 14.00
CA TYR A 353 -1.97 13.01 12.63
C TYR A 353 -3.33 13.71 12.49
N ASN A 354 -3.47 14.53 11.45
CA ASN A 354 -4.65 15.36 11.24
C ASN A 354 -5.88 14.49 11.00
N ARG A 355 -6.82 14.53 11.95
CA ARG A 355 -8.00 13.68 11.96
C ARG A 355 -8.97 14.05 10.86
N SER A 356 -9.11 15.33 10.53
CA SER A 356 -9.98 15.77 9.43
C SER A 356 -9.49 15.28 8.08
N VAL A 357 -8.18 15.32 7.84
CA VAL A 357 -7.58 14.90 6.56
C VAL A 357 -7.45 13.38 6.46
N LEU A 358 -7.18 12.71 7.59
CA LEU A 358 -6.84 11.29 7.65
C LEU A 358 -7.94 10.45 8.36
N SER A 359 -7.83 10.18 9.65
CA SER A 359 -8.67 9.16 10.35
C SER A 359 -10.18 9.37 10.25
N ARG A 360 -10.65 10.62 10.14
CA ARG A 360 -12.08 10.98 10.04
C ARG A 360 -12.49 11.43 8.65
N ASN A 361 -11.71 11.07 7.65
CA ASN A 361 -12.04 11.20 6.24
C ASN A 361 -12.48 9.84 5.71
N LYS A 362 -13.80 9.66 5.54
CA LYS A 362 -14.35 8.36 5.13
C LYS A 362 -14.05 8.02 3.66
N TRP A 363 -13.48 8.97 2.92
CA TRP A 363 -13.22 8.87 1.49
C TRP A 363 -11.74 8.73 1.17
N LEU A 364 -10.92 8.37 2.16
CA LEU A 364 -9.50 8.11 1.92
C LEU A 364 -9.33 7.02 0.85
N PRO A 365 -8.52 7.29 -0.19
CA PRO A 365 -8.24 6.30 -1.20
C PRO A 365 -7.21 5.27 -0.70
N GLY A 366 -7.35 4.03 -1.14
CA GLY A 366 -6.31 3.02 -1.00
C GLY A 366 -5.22 3.22 -2.05
N THR A 367 -4.14 3.90 -1.68
CA THR A 367 -3.09 4.33 -2.63
C THR A 367 -2.22 3.15 -3.05
N LEU A 368 -2.07 2.93 -4.37
CA LEU A 368 -1.22 1.88 -4.93
C LEU A 368 0.11 2.46 -5.45
N ILE A 369 0.01 3.50 -6.29
CA ILE A 369 1.16 4.28 -6.76
C ILE A 369 0.70 5.69 -7.12
N ASN A 370 1.53 6.69 -6.84
CA ASN A 370 1.21 8.09 -7.08
C ASN A 370 2.38 8.87 -7.70
N ALA A 371 2.05 10.05 -8.24
CA ALA A 371 2.99 10.90 -8.95
C ALA A 371 4.15 11.39 -8.06
N PRO A 372 3.96 11.79 -6.78
CA PRO A 372 5.10 12.14 -5.93
C PRO A 372 6.09 10.98 -5.74
N GLU A 373 5.60 9.76 -5.52
CA GLU A 373 6.42 8.55 -5.43
C GLU A 373 7.25 8.33 -6.70
N VAL A 374 6.59 8.37 -7.87
CA VAL A 374 7.25 8.16 -9.16
C VAL A 374 8.28 9.24 -9.43
N ASN A 375 7.93 10.51 -9.24
CA ASN A 375 8.85 11.63 -9.46
C ASN A 375 10.05 11.61 -8.48
N LEU A 376 9.88 11.12 -7.24
CA LEU A 376 11.01 10.86 -6.34
C LEU A 376 11.90 9.68 -6.77
N ILE A 377 11.32 8.65 -7.41
CA ILE A 377 12.09 7.58 -8.06
C ILE A 377 12.90 8.13 -9.24
N LEU A 378 12.32 9.02 -10.05
CA LEU A 378 13.02 9.67 -11.15
C LEU A 378 14.14 10.58 -10.66
N ALA A 379 13.90 11.38 -9.61
CA ALA A 379 14.92 12.20 -8.98
C ALA A 379 16.12 11.35 -8.51
N GLU A 380 15.84 10.21 -7.87
CA GLU A 380 16.88 9.27 -7.44
C GLU A 380 17.65 8.67 -8.63
N TYR A 381 16.94 8.25 -9.68
CA TYR A 381 17.55 7.71 -10.89
C TYR A 381 18.53 8.71 -11.53
N TYR A 382 18.11 9.96 -11.72
CA TYR A 382 18.97 10.99 -12.33
C TYR A 382 20.13 11.39 -11.41
N SER A 383 19.89 11.47 -10.09
CA SER A 383 20.95 11.75 -9.12
C SER A 383 22.05 10.69 -9.15
N ARG A 384 21.65 9.40 -9.09
CA ARG A 384 22.57 8.26 -9.16
C ARG A 384 23.36 8.20 -10.47
N ASN A 385 22.79 8.68 -11.57
CA ASN A 385 23.43 8.73 -12.89
C ASN A 385 24.17 10.07 -13.15
N GLY A 386 24.43 10.86 -12.12
CA GLY A 386 25.25 12.08 -12.22
C GLY A 386 24.57 13.27 -12.90
N ASN A 387 23.26 13.21 -13.12
CA ASN A 387 22.48 14.30 -13.70
C ASN A 387 21.70 15.05 -12.60
N GLY A 388 22.44 15.79 -11.77
CA GLY A 388 21.87 16.55 -10.64
C GLY A 388 20.87 17.63 -11.06
N ALA A 389 21.01 18.20 -12.26
CA ALA A 389 20.10 19.21 -12.77
C ALA A 389 18.70 18.63 -13.05
N THR A 390 18.63 17.50 -13.76
CA THR A 390 17.35 16.81 -14.00
C THR A 390 16.81 16.18 -12.71
N ALA A 391 17.67 15.68 -11.83
CA ALA A 391 17.27 15.20 -10.51
C ALA A 391 16.53 16.28 -9.70
N LYS A 392 17.06 17.52 -9.72
CA LYS A 392 16.42 18.68 -9.10
C LYS A 392 15.02 18.95 -9.67
N THR A 393 14.86 18.92 -11.00
CA THR A 393 13.55 19.13 -11.63
C THR A 393 12.50 18.16 -11.12
N TYR A 394 12.82 16.86 -11.09
CA TYR A 394 11.91 15.83 -10.60
C TYR A 394 11.68 15.91 -9.09
N PHE A 395 12.71 16.25 -8.32
CA PHE A 395 12.60 16.44 -6.87
C PHE A 395 11.64 17.59 -6.51
N GLU A 396 11.79 18.75 -7.16
CA GLU A 396 10.93 19.91 -6.92
C GLU A 396 9.49 19.65 -7.39
N LYS A 397 9.33 18.96 -8.54
CA LYS A 397 8.03 18.51 -9.03
C LYS A 397 7.34 17.60 -8.01
N ALA A 398 8.04 16.59 -7.49
CA ALA A 398 7.48 15.67 -6.51
C ALA A 398 7.06 16.36 -5.20
N ILE A 399 7.83 17.37 -4.74
CA ILE A 399 7.43 18.15 -3.55
C ILE A 399 6.12 18.86 -3.79
N ARG A 400 5.98 19.59 -4.91
CA ARG A 400 4.73 20.28 -5.26
C ARG A 400 3.56 19.32 -5.31
N GLN A 401 3.74 18.19 -5.97
CA GLN A 401 2.72 17.17 -6.07
C GLN A 401 2.40 16.53 -4.72
N SER A 402 3.38 16.33 -3.84
CA SER A 402 3.15 15.83 -2.49
C SER A 402 2.38 16.82 -1.63
N VAL A 403 2.65 18.13 -1.75
CA VAL A 403 1.88 19.17 -1.06
C VAL A 403 0.44 19.12 -1.54
N GLU A 404 0.24 19.18 -2.85
CA GLU A 404 -1.09 19.11 -3.45
C GLU A 404 -1.83 17.83 -3.04
N TYR A 405 -1.18 16.66 -3.09
CA TYR A 405 -1.79 15.38 -2.75
C TYR A 405 -2.45 15.41 -1.36
N TYR A 406 -1.73 15.88 -0.33
CA TYR A 406 -2.26 15.93 1.04
C TYR A 406 -3.31 17.02 1.23
N VAL A 407 -3.20 18.14 0.53
CA VAL A 407 -4.25 19.17 0.50
C VAL A 407 -5.54 18.59 -0.08
N ARG A 408 -5.44 17.89 -1.22
CA ARG A 408 -6.59 17.31 -1.94
C ARG A 408 -7.22 16.13 -1.20
N LEU A 409 -6.48 15.37 -0.38
CA LEU A 409 -7.10 14.39 0.53
C LEU A 409 -8.12 15.07 1.45
N GLY A 410 -7.81 16.26 1.96
CA GLY A 410 -8.70 17.03 2.81
C GLY A 410 -9.96 17.57 2.12
N ASP A 411 -10.07 17.54 0.79
CA ASP A 411 -11.27 18.02 0.07
C ASP A 411 -12.48 17.12 0.27
N LYS A 412 -12.25 15.86 0.61
CA LYS A 412 -13.31 14.91 0.95
C LYS A 412 -13.52 14.75 2.46
N ALA A 413 -12.85 15.53 3.29
CA ALA A 413 -13.01 15.46 4.75
C ALA A 413 -14.48 15.64 5.16
N ASP A 414 -15.06 14.62 5.80
CA ASP A 414 -16.42 14.69 6.35
C ASP A 414 -16.48 15.53 7.63
N VAL A 415 -15.41 15.46 8.42
CA VAL A 415 -15.26 16.21 9.66
C VAL A 415 -14.30 17.37 9.41
N LEU A 416 -14.77 18.61 9.53
CA LEU A 416 -13.98 19.81 9.18
C LEU A 416 -13.28 20.47 10.36
N THR A 417 -13.51 19.99 11.60
CA THR A 417 -13.03 20.61 12.84
C THR A 417 -11.53 20.91 12.85
N TRP A 418 -10.72 20.06 12.22
CA TRP A 418 -9.25 20.18 12.19
C TRP A 418 -8.69 20.37 10.78
N LYS A 419 -9.55 20.55 9.78
CA LYS A 419 -9.11 20.80 8.40
C LYS A 419 -8.52 22.22 8.33
N PRO A 420 -7.30 22.41 7.82
CA PRO A 420 -6.78 23.75 7.55
C PRO A 420 -7.72 24.53 6.61
N THR A 421 -7.95 25.80 6.91
CA THR A 421 -8.85 26.67 6.13
C THR A 421 -8.15 27.43 5.02
N VAL A 422 -6.82 27.45 5.03
CA VAL A 422 -5.97 28.14 4.05
C VAL A 422 -5.08 27.10 3.39
N GLU A 423 -5.17 27.02 2.07
CA GLU A 423 -4.28 26.18 1.28
C GLU A 423 -2.91 26.85 1.09
N PRO A 424 -1.81 26.06 1.05
CA PRO A 424 -0.50 26.60 0.76
C PRO A 424 -0.44 27.30 -0.60
N THR A 425 0.09 28.52 -0.61
CA THR A 425 0.32 29.30 -1.83
C THR A 425 1.54 28.78 -2.59
N THR A 426 1.63 29.08 -3.89
CA THR A 426 2.84 28.80 -4.68
C THR A 426 4.10 29.38 -4.04
N LEU A 427 4.01 30.58 -3.46
CA LEU A 427 5.14 31.24 -2.80
C LEU A 427 5.62 30.48 -1.55
N GLU A 428 4.70 29.95 -0.74
CA GLU A 428 5.05 29.15 0.45
C GLU A 428 5.69 27.83 0.05
N VAL A 429 5.17 27.17 -1.01
CA VAL A 429 5.77 25.94 -1.55
C VAL A 429 7.15 26.22 -2.14
N ASP A 430 7.33 27.33 -2.87
CA ASP A 430 8.63 27.76 -3.40
C ASP A 430 9.64 28.06 -2.29
N ALA A 431 9.20 28.73 -1.22
CA ALA A 431 10.02 29.02 -0.06
C ALA A 431 10.48 27.73 0.64
N TYR A 432 9.59 26.75 0.79
CA TYR A 432 9.93 25.44 1.33
C TYR A 432 10.95 24.69 0.46
N ILE A 433 10.73 24.65 -0.86
CA ILE A 433 11.66 24.05 -1.82
C ILE A 433 13.04 24.71 -1.73
N ALA A 434 13.08 26.04 -1.63
CA ALA A 434 14.31 26.79 -1.47
C ALA A 434 15.02 26.49 -0.13
N ALA A 435 14.26 26.32 0.96
CA ALA A 435 14.80 26.00 2.28
C ALA A 435 15.49 24.62 2.32
N ILE A 436 14.90 23.61 1.67
CA ILE A 436 15.54 22.28 1.53
C ILE A 436 16.87 22.37 0.77
N ASN A 437 16.98 23.34 -0.15
CA ASN A 437 18.21 23.66 -0.89
C ASN A 437 18.82 22.45 -1.62
N PHE A 438 18.03 21.78 -2.46
CA PHE A 438 18.52 20.64 -3.25
C PHE A 438 19.74 20.99 -4.13
N ALA A 439 19.80 22.22 -4.66
CA ALA A 439 20.94 22.69 -5.44
C ALA A 439 22.25 22.75 -4.64
N GLY A 440 22.20 22.90 -3.32
CA GLY A 440 23.35 22.84 -2.42
C GLY A 440 23.93 21.44 -2.25
N ALA A 441 23.15 20.38 -2.55
CA ALA A 441 23.62 19.00 -2.51
C ALA A 441 24.39 18.66 -3.81
N THR A 442 25.70 18.82 -3.78
CA THR A 442 26.57 18.69 -4.97
C THR A 442 27.02 17.26 -5.29
N THR A 443 26.70 16.29 -4.44
CA THR A 443 27.03 14.87 -4.67
C THR A 443 25.75 14.02 -4.75
N PRO A 444 25.75 12.90 -5.50
CA PRO A 444 24.62 11.98 -5.51
C PRO A 444 24.22 11.47 -4.12
N ALA A 445 25.19 11.27 -3.23
CA ALA A 445 24.92 10.86 -1.85
C ALA A 445 24.16 11.93 -1.06
N ALA A 446 24.59 13.20 -1.12
CA ALA A 446 23.89 14.31 -0.46
C ALA A 446 22.49 14.55 -1.05
N GLN A 447 22.34 14.41 -2.37
CA GLN A 447 21.03 14.50 -3.03
C GLN A 447 20.09 13.38 -2.59
N LEU A 448 20.62 12.16 -2.45
CA LEU A 448 19.87 11.00 -1.98
C LEU A 448 19.35 11.18 -0.56
N GLU A 449 20.08 11.85 0.33
CA GLU A 449 19.60 12.18 1.68
C GLU A 449 18.34 13.06 1.64
N LEU A 450 18.34 14.09 0.79
CA LEU A 450 17.19 14.97 0.60
C LEU A 450 16.01 14.23 -0.03
N ILE A 451 16.26 13.41 -1.07
CA ILE A 451 15.24 12.57 -1.72
C ILE A 451 14.62 11.59 -0.71
N ALA A 452 15.45 10.89 0.07
CA ALA A 452 15.00 9.93 1.06
C ALA A 452 14.14 10.58 2.15
N PHE A 453 14.48 11.79 2.58
CA PHE A 453 13.67 12.52 3.56
C PHE A 453 12.30 12.92 2.97
N GLN A 454 12.25 13.38 1.72
CA GLN A 454 10.98 13.69 1.07
C GLN A 454 10.13 12.44 0.80
N LYS A 455 10.75 11.30 0.48
CA LYS A 455 10.07 9.99 0.43
C LYS A 455 9.47 9.64 1.79
N TYR A 456 10.23 9.81 2.86
CA TYR A 456 9.78 9.52 4.23
C TYR A 456 8.57 10.38 4.64
N ILE A 457 8.58 11.69 4.36
CA ILE A 457 7.44 12.58 4.62
C ILE A 457 6.24 12.19 3.74
N HIS A 458 6.47 11.93 2.45
CA HIS A 458 5.41 11.62 1.51
C HIS A 458 4.74 10.27 1.81
N TYR A 459 5.50 9.22 2.11
CA TYR A 459 4.91 7.90 2.38
C TYR A 459 4.18 7.85 3.72
N ASN A 460 4.81 8.36 4.79
CA ASN A 460 4.29 8.36 6.16
C ASN A 460 3.43 7.12 6.51
N ILE A 461 2.27 7.33 7.14
CA ILE A 461 1.29 6.29 7.42
C ILE A 461 0.54 5.76 6.20
N MET A 462 0.48 6.54 5.11
CA MET A 462 -0.29 6.21 3.92
C MET A 462 0.34 5.11 3.05
N GLN A 463 1.67 4.96 3.09
CA GLN A 463 2.45 3.98 2.33
C GLN A 463 3.54 3.34 3.21
N ALA A 464 3.14 2.87 4.39
CA ALA A 464 4.03 2.36 5.43
C ALA A 464 5.01 1.27 4.95
N ASP A 465 4.54 0.31 4.14
CA ASP A 465 5.38 -0.77 3.62
C ASP A 465 6.50 -0.24 2.70
N GLU A 466 6.18 0.72 1.84
CA GLU A 466 7.17 1.36 0.97
C GLU A 466 8.17 2.17 1.78
N SER A 467 7.70 2.89 2.81
CA SER A 467 8.57 3.62 3.74
C SER A 467 9.58 2.69 4.40
N TRP A 468 9.16 1.53 4.90
CA TRP A 468 10.08 0.58 5.56
C TRP A 468 11.02 -0.11 4.60
N ALA A 469 10.55 -0.47 3.40
CA ALA A 469 11.43 -1.02 2.38
C ALA A 469 12.47 0.01 1.91
N GLU A 470 12.09 1.28 1.72
CA GLU A 470 13.02 2.34 1.33
C GLU A 470 14.01 2.69 2.44
N GLN A 471 13.55 2.75 3.70
CA GLN A 471 14.42 2.97 4.85
C GLN A 471 15.48 1.85 4.95
N ARG A 472 15.09 0.59 4.77
CA ARG A 472 16.06 -0.53 4.74
C ARG A 472 17.01 -0.43 3.57
N ARG A 473 16.52 -0.12 2.36
CA ARG A 473 17.35 -0.05 1.15
C ARG A 473 18.37 1.07 1.21
N LEU A 474 17.94 2.23 1.72
CA LEU A 474 18.72 3.46 1.69
C LEU A 474 19.54 3.68 2.96
N LYS A 475 19.08 3.14 4.10
CA LYS A 475 19.47 3.52 5.47
C LYS A 475 19.23 5.01 5.75
N LEU A 476 18.26 5.59 5.04
CA LEU A 476 17.91 7.01 5.06
C LEU A 476 16.39 7.22 5.21
N PRO A 477 15.93 8.30 5.88
CA PRO A 477 16.76 9.21 6.68
C PRO A 477 17.47 8.46 7.82
N ALA A 478 18.59 9.00 8.29
CA ALA A 478 19.38 8.38 9.33
C ALA A 478 18.65 8.48 10.68
N LEU A 479 17.83 7.48 10.98
CA LEU A 479 17.00 7.44 12.19
C LEU A 479 17.78 6.86 13.36
N THR A 480 17.61 7.47 14.54
CA THR A 480 18.19 6.97 15.79
C THR A 480 17.16 6.11 16.52
N PHE A 481 17.47 4.84 16.76
CA PHE A 481 16.61 3.92 17.49
C PHE A 481 17.15 3.66 18.89
N ARG A 482 16.29 3.80 19.90
CA ARG A 482 16.59 3.37 21.26
C ARG A 482 16.53 1.85 21.33
N GLU A 483 17.57 1.21 21.87
CA GLU A 483 17.51 -0.23 22.13
C GLU A 483 16.42 -0.59 23.14
N ASP A 484 15.66 -1.63 22.83
CA ASP A 484 14.72 -2.26 23.74
C ASP A 484 15.46 -3.29 24.60
N GLU A 485 16.14 -2.81 25.65
CA GLU A 485 16.93 -3.64 26.56
C GLU A 485 16.11 -4.72 27.30
N THR A 486 14.78 -4.56 27.32
CA THR A 486 13.87 -5.50 27.98
C THR A 486 13.45 -6.66 27.08
N SER A 487 13.68 -6.56 25.77
CA SER A 487 13.32 -7.58 24.80
C SER A 487 14.43 -8.61 24.61
N SER A 488 14.11 -9.88 24.83
CA SER A 488 15.02 -11.01 24.53
C SER A 488 14.96 -11.48 23.07
N VAL A 489 13.97 -11.00 22.30
CA VAL A 489 13.74 -11.43 20.90
C VAL A 489 14.43 -10.47 19.93
N ARG A 490 14.21 -9.18 20.12
CA ARG A 490 14.72 -8.14 19.23
C ARG A 490 14.83 -6.79 19.93
N LYS A 491 16.04 -6.19 19.89
CA LYS A 491 16.36 -4.90 20.54
C LYS A 491 16.24 -3.68 19.62
N THR A 492 16.32 -3.84 18.31
CA THR A 492 16.28 -2.77 17.30
C THR A 492 15.34 -3.15 16.15
N PRO A 493 14.91 -2.25 15.26
CA PRO A 493 14.06 -2.62 14.12
C PRO A 493 14.64 -3.82 13.32
N PRO A 494 13.82 -4.81 12.94
CA PRO A 494 14.29 -5.97 12.20
C PRO A 494 14.59 -5.64 10.73
N THR A 495 15.27 -6.54 10.02
CA THR A 495 15.54 -6.42 8.58
C THR A 495 14.50 -7.13 7.71
N ARG A 496 13.67 -8.00 8.32
CA ARG A 496 12.58 -8.76 7.71
C ARG A 496 11.60 -9.23 8.78
N TRP A 497 10.48 -9.79 8.37
CA TRP A 497 9.59 -10.58 9.22
C TRP A 497 9.96 -12.07 9.17
N THR A 498 9.54 -12.81 10.18
CA THR A 498 9.62 -14.27 10.21
C THR A 498 8.42 -14.89 9.54
N TYR A 499 8.58 -16.11 9.02
CA TYR A 499 7.44 -16.87 8.52
C TYR A 499 6.49 -17.25 9.66
N PRO A 500 5.18 -17.37 9.39
CA PRO A 500 4.24 -17.88 10.37
C PRO A 500 4.60 -19.31 10.82
N THR A 501 4.35 -19.62 12.10
CA THR A 501 4.60 -20.97 12.65
C THR A 501 3.81 -22.05 11.93
N SER A 502 2.69 -21.72 11.28
CA SER A 502 1.92 -22.63 10.44
C SER A 502 2.75 -23.26 9.32
N GLU A 503 3.75 -22.58 8.77
CA GLU A 503 4.62 -23.15 7.72
C GLU A 503 5.49 -24.29 8.25
N SER A 504 6.01 -24.15 9.47
CA SER A 504 6.80 -25.21 10.11
C SER A 504 5.96 -26.45 10.50
N VAL A 505 4.64 -26.27 10.66
CA VAL A 505 3.71 -27.32 11.07
C VAL A 505 3.09 -28.01 9.87
N TYR A 506 2.61 -27.25 8.89
CA TYR A 506 1.81 -27.77 7.79
C TYR A 506 2.56 -27.88 6.46
N ASN A 507 3.71 -27.20 6.31
CA ASN A 507 4.56 -27.24 5.11
C ASN A 507 6.04 -27.59 5.45
N PRO A 508 6.30 -28.59 6.32
CA PRO A 508 7.60 -28.75 6.97
C PRO A 508 8.76 -29.01 6.01
N ASP A 509 8.55 -29.78 4.94
CA ASP A 509 9.62 -30.11 3.98
C ASP A 509 10.09 -28.87 3.21
N ASN A 510 9.15 -28.06 2.74
CA ASN A 510 9.46 -26.82 2.03
C ASN A 510 10.00 -25.74 2.99
N TYR A 511 9.44 -25.63 4.20
CA TYR A 511 9.94 -24.71 5.23
C TYR A 511 11.39 -25.04 5.62
N ASN A 512 11.73 -26.33 5.75
CA ASN A 512 13.08 -26.76 6.09
C ASN A 512 14.15 -26.29 5.08
N ALA A 513 13.79 -26.01 3.84
CA ALA A 513 14.70 -25.46 2.84
C ALA A 513 15.08 -23.99 3.10
N VAL A 514 14.22 -23.23 3.78
CA VAL A 514 14.40 -21.78 4.04
C VAL A 514 14.63 -21.43 5.51
N LYS A 515 14.42 -22.36 6.44
CA LYS A 515 14.49 -22.11 7.90
C LYS A 515 15.78 -21.46 8.38
N ALA A 516 16.92 -21.70 7.70
CA ALA A 516 18.20 -21.10 8.07
C ALA A 516 18.18 -19.56 7.94
N ASN A 517 17.36 -19.05 7.03
CA ASN A 517 17.19 -17.62 6.75
C ASN A 517 16.01 -17.00 7.53
N ASP A 518 15.17 -17.81 8.18
CA ASP A 518 13.97 -17.37 8.89
C ASP A 518 14.29 -16.79 10.28
N ASN A 519 14.88 -15.59 10.28
CA ASN A 519 15.13 -14.82 11.49
C ASN A 519 15.07 -13.31 11.20
N LEU A 520 14.90 -12.51 12.24
CA LEU A 520 14.70 -11.06 12.14
C LEU A 520 15.95 -10.25 11.69
N SER A 521 17.10 -10.91 11.50
CA SER A 521 18.37 -10.27 11.11
C SER A 521 18.86 -10.63 9.71
N THR A 522 18.28 -11.67 9.07
CA THR A 522 18.59 -11.97 7.67
C THR A 522 18.08 -10.82 6.81
N LYS A 523 18.96 -10.29 5.96
CA LYS A 523 18.60 -9.22 5.02
C LYS A 523 17.83 -9.78 3.83
N ILE A 524 16.90 -8.99 3.31
CA ILE A 524 16.29 -9.22 1.99
C ILE A 524 17.37 -9.03 0.93
N PHE A 525 17.32 -9.75 -0.20
CA PHE A 525 18.43 -9.75 -1.17
C PHE A 525 18.84 -8.36 -1.69
N TRP A 526 17.91 -7.41 -1.72
CA TRP A 526 18.18 -6.03 -2.15
C TRP A 526 18.69 -5.12 -1.03
N ASP A 527 18.61 -5.54 0.23
CA ASP A 527 19.16 -4.80 1.37
C ASP A 527 20.66 -5.10 1.50
N ILE A 528 21.46 -4.42 0.66
CA ILE A 528 22.92 -4.63 0.57
C ILE A 528 23.76 -3.54 1.24
N LYS A 529 23.13 -2.48 1.77
CA LYS A 529 23.83 -1.38 2.45
C LYS A 529 24.18 -1.69 3.90
#